data_AF-A0A542YMQ2-F1
#
_entry.id   AF-A0A542YMQ2-F1
#
_cell.length_a   1.000
_cell.length_b   1.000
_cell.length_c   1.000
_cell.angle_alpha   90.00
_cell.angle_beta   90.00
_cell.angle_gamma   90.00
#
_symmetry.space_group_name_H-M   'P 1'
#
loop_
_entity.id
_entity.type
_entity.pdbx_description
1 polymer ?
#
loop_
_entity_poly.entity_id
_entity_poly.type
_entity_poly.pdbx_seq_one_letter_code
_entity_poly.pdbx_strand_id
1 'polypeptide(L)'
;MTVMTWLIGGLLTLAALLTLIRIVTGPSVLDRVVATDVLVSIVVCALGVYVAVNPGSSALPILISLSLVGFMGSVAVARFAADDRDYPVEFGPDEEADPS
;
A
#
# COMPACT_ATOMS: atom_id res chain seq x y z
N MET A 1 -28.90 -8.29 10.96
CA MET A 1 -27.46 -8.45 10.63
C MET A 1 -27.21 -8.38 9.13
N THR A 2 -28.02 -9.04 8.30
CA THR A 2 -27.85 -9.10 6.83
C THR A 2 -27.81 -7.76 6.11
N VAL A 3 -28.73 -6.82 6.42
CA VAL A 3 -28.76 -5.50 5.75
C VAL A 3 -27.46 -4.72 5.96
N MET A 4 -26.94 -4.72 7.19
CA MET A 4 -25.66 -4.08 7.53
C MET A 4 -24.51 -4.73 6.74
N THR A 5 -24.47 -6.06 6.68
CA THR A 5 -23.45 -6.79 5.92
C THR A 5 -23.47 -6.44 4.43
N TRP A 6 -24.66 -6.33 3.83
CA TRP A 6 -24.81 -5.93 2.42
C TRP A 6 -24.38 -4.48 2.18
N LEU A 7 -24.71 -3.55 3.08
CA LEU A 7 -24.26 -2.16 2.98
C LEU A 7 -22.74 -2.04 3.08
N ILE A 8 -22.13 -2.69 4.07
CA ILE A 8 -20.67 -2.68 4.23
C ILE A 8 -20.01 -3.36 3.03
N GLY A 9 -20.51 -4.52 2.60
CA GLY A 9 -19.98 -5.23 1.44
C GLY A 9 -20.05 -4.40 0.15
N GLY A 10 -21.16 -3.70 -0.07
CA GLY A 10 -21.30 -2.77 -1.20
C GLY A 10 -20.29 -1.63 -1.14
N LEU A 11 -20.13 -0.99 0.02
CA LEU A 11 -19.18 0.10 0.22
C LEU A 11 -17.72 -0.35 0.03
N LEU A 12 -17.34 -1.50 0.58
CA LEU A 12 -15.99 -2.07 0.42
C LEU A 12 -15.71 -2.45 -1.04
N THR A 13 -16.71 -2.99 -1.75
CA THR A 13 -16.57 -3.30 -3.19
C THR A 13 -16.35 -2.02 -4.00
N LEU A 14 -17.13 -0.97 -3.73
CA LEU A 14 -16.95 0.32 -4.39
C LEU A 14 -15.57 0.93 -4.09
N ALA A 15 -15.14 0.87 -2.83
CA ALA A 15 -13.80 1.33 -2.43
C ALA A 15 -12.70 0.54 -3.13
N ALA A 16 -12.83 -0.78 -3.27
CA ALA A 16 -11.89 -1.65 -3.96
C ALA A 16 -11.78 -1.29 -5.45
N LEU A 17 -12.91 -1.01 -6.11
CA LEU A 17 -12.92 -0.58 -7.51
C LEU A 17 -12.23 0.78 -7.69
N LEU A 18 -12.53 1.75 -6.82
CA LEU A 18 -11.90 3.07 -6.86
C LEU A 18 -10.39 3.00 -6.62
N THR A 19 -9.94 2.17 -5.68
CA THR A 19 -8.52 1.96 -5.41
C THR A 19 -7.82 1.26 -6.57
N LEU A 20 -8.44 0.25 -7.19
CA LEU A 20 -7.90 -0.37 -8.41
C LEU A 20 -7.73 0.65 -9.54
N ILE A 21 -8.71 1.54 -9.76
CA ILE A 21 -8.59 2.63 -10.74
C ILE A 21 -7.41 3.54 -10.39
N ARG A 22 -7.21 3.86 -9.11
CA ARG A 22 -6.09 4.68 -8.63
C ARG A 22 -4.74 4.00 -8.85
N ILE A 23 -4.63 2.69 -8.60
CA ILE A 23 -3.41 1.90 -8.83
C ILE A 23 -3.00 1.96 -10.31
N VAL A 24 -3.95 1.84 -11.23
CA VAL A 24 -3.67 1.84 -12.68
C VAL A 24 -3.37 3.25 -13.22
N THR A 25 -4.11 4.25 -12.75
CA THR A 25 -4.04 5.64 -13.27
C THR A 25 -2.98 6.49 -12.56
N GLY A 26 -2.42 6.01 -11.44
CA GLY A 26 -1.48 6.75 -10.61
C GLY A 26 -0.22 7.18 -11.37
N PRO A 27 0.12 8.50 -11.39
CA PRO A 27 1.28 9.03 -12.13
C PRO A 27 2.62 8.80 -11.42
N SER A 28 2.60 8.58 -10.09
CA SER A 28 3.81 8.36 -9.27
C SER A 28 3.87 6.93 -8.74
N VAL A 29 5.07 6.36 -8.66
CA VAL A 29 5.31 5.05 -8.03
C VAL A 29 4.81 5.06 -6.58
N LEU A 30 5.06 6.15 -5.84
CA LEU A 30 4.63 6.29 -4.44
C LEU A 30 3.10 6.25 -4.33
N ASP A 31 2.39 6.90 -5.25
CA ASP A 31 0.92 6.91 -5.29
C ASP A 31 0.33 5.51 -5.56
N ARG A 32 0.97 4.73 -6.43
CA ARG A 32 0.56 3.33 -6.70
C ARG A 32 0.78 2.45 -5.47
N VAL A 33 1.88 2.65 -4.75
CA VAL A 33 2.18 1.88 -3.55
C VAL A 33 1.20 2.21 -2.43
N VAL A 34 0.91 3.49 -2.19
CA VAL A 34 -0.12 3.91 -1.23
C VAL A 34 -1.48 3.35 -1.63
N ALA A 35 -1.87 3.41 -2.90
CA ALA A 35 -3.13 2.84 -3.37
C ALA A 35 -3.21 1.31 -3.16
N THR A 36 -2.08 0.61 -3.27
CA THR A 36 -1.99 -0.83 -2.97
C THR A 36 -2.15 -1.12 -1.48
N ASP A 37 -1.56 -0.31 -0.60
CA ASP A 37 -1.74 -0.41 0.85
C ASP A 37 -3.21 -0.19 1.27
N VAL A 38 -3.88 0.80 0.67
CA VAL A 38 -5.31 1.02 0.88
C VAL A 38 -6.12 -0.19 0.41
N LEU A 39 -5.77 -0.83 -0.71
CA LEU A 39 -6.42 -2.05 -1.18
C LEU A 39 -6.27 -3.20 -0.17
N VAL A 40 -5.08 -3.38 0.41
CA VAL A 40 -4.86 -4.37 1.49
C VAL A 40 -5.71 -4.05 2.71
N SER A 41 -5.79 -2.78 3.10
CA SER A 41 -6.65 -2.33 4.22
C SER A 41 -8.13 -2.63 3.98
N ILE A 42 -8.61 -2.49 2.74
CA ILE A 42 -9.99 -2.87 2.35
C ILE A 42 -10.22 -4.37 2.52
N VAL A 43 -9.26 -5.21 2.12
CA VAL A 43 -9.33 -6.67 2.30
C VAL A 43 -9.37 -7.04 3.78
N VAL A 44 -8.55 -6.39 4.62
CA VAL A 44 -8.57 -6.56 6.08
C VAL A 44 -9.95 -6.20 6.66
N CYS A 45 -10.55 -5.09 6.21
CA CYS A 45 -11.90 -4.71 6.62
C CYS A 45 -12.95 -5.75 6.21
N ALA A 46 -12.87 -6.28 4.99
CA ALA A 46 -13.77 -7.32 4.52
C ALA A 46 -13.65 -8.61 5.37
N LEU A 47 -12.43 -8.99 5.73
CA LEU A 47 -12.18 -10.11 6.65
C LEU A 47 -12.73 -9.82 8.06
N GLY A 48 -12.62 -8.58 8.54
CA GLY A 48 -13.19 -8.16 9.82
C GLY A 48 -14.71 -8.33 9.86
N VAL A 49 -15.39 -7.94 8.78
CA VAL A 49 -16.84 -8.18 8.63
C VAL A 49 -17.14 -9.67 8.60
N TYR A 50 -16.34 -10.46 7.88
CA TYR A 50 -16.52 -11.91 7.81
C TYR A 50 -16.41 -12.57 9.20
N VAL A 51 -15.40 -12.21 9.98
CA VAL A 51 -15.21 -12.69 11.35
C VAL A 51 -16.35 -12.25 12.27
N ALA A 52 -16.80 -11.00 12.15
CA ALA A 52 -17.88 -10.47 12.96
C ALA A 52 -19.23 -11.17 12.72
N VAL A 53 -19.48 -11.62 11.49
CA VAL A 53 -20.71 -12.34 11.11
C VAL A 53 -20.61 -13.84 11.38
N ASN A 54 -19.40 -14.42 11.38
CA ASN A 54 -19.15 -15.85 11.59
C ASN A 54 -18.39 -16.11 12.89
N PRO A 55 -19.07 -16.09 14.05
CA PRO A 55 -18.46 -16.41 15.34
C PRO A 55 -17.94 -17.86 15.32
N GLY A 56 -16.63 -18.03 15.52
CA GLY A 56 -15.93 -19.32 15.41
C GLY A 56 -15.05 -19.47 14.17
N SER A 57 -14.99 -18.48 13.28
CA SER A 57 -14.07 -18.55 12.13
C SER A 57 -12.60 -18.46 12.56
N SER A 58 -11.76 -19.30 11.97
CA SER A 58 -10.29 -19.26 12.15
C SER A 58 -9.60 -18.19 11.29
N ALA A 59 -10.34 -17.16 10.86
CA ALA A 59 -9.82 -16.08 10.02
C ALA A 59 -9.16 -14.94 10.82
N LEU A 60 -9.32 -14.93 12.15
CA LEU A 60 -8.70 -13.93 13.04
C LEU A 60 -7.16 -13.84 12.92
N PRO A 61 -6.40 -14.96 12.93
CA PRO A 61 -4.96 -14.91 12.75
C PRO A 61 -4.58 -14.33 11.38
N ILE A 62 -5.30 -14.71 10.32
CA ILE A 62 -5.09 -14.20 8.96
C ILE A 62 -5.31 -12.68 8.94
N LEU A 63 -6.39 -12.19 9.56
CA LEU A 63 -6.70 -10.78 9.67
C LEU A 63 -5.58 -10.00 10.37
N ILE A 64 -5.08 -10.51 11.49
CA ILE A 64 -4.01 -9.88 12.27
C ILE A 64 -2.70 -9.86 11.46
N SER A 65 -2.31 -11.00 10.88
CA SER A 65 -1.11 -11.10 10.05
C SER A 65 -1.18 -10.16 8.85
N LEU A 66 -2.32 -10.11 8.15
CA LEU A 66 -2.51 -9.26 6.98
C LEU A 66 -2.49 -7.76 7.34
N SER A 67 -3.08 -7.39 8.49
CA SER A 67 -3.02 -6.02 9.01
C SER A 67 -1.59 -5.57 9.28
N LEU A 68 -0.78 -6.44 9.89
CA LEU A 68 0.63 -6.15 10.17
C LEU A 68 1.44 -6.02 8.88
N VAL A 69 1.25 -6.93 7.91
CA VAL A 69 1.96 -6.92 6.64
C VAL A 69 1.63 -5.66 5.82
N GLY A 70 0.35 -5.28 5.72
CA GLY A 70 -0.06 -4.05 5.03
C GLY A 70 0.58 -2.81 5.64
N PHE A 71 0.45 -2.66 6.96
CA PHE A 71 1.05 -1.54 7.69
C PHE A 71 2.58 -1.48 7.53
N MET A 72 3.27 -2.61 7.68
CA MET A 72 4.72 -2.69 7.48
C MET A 72 5.13 -2.31 6.06
N GLY A 73 4.37 -2.74 5.05
CA GLY A 73 4.61 -2.36 3.65
C GLY A 73 4.57 -0.84 3.45
N SER A 74 3.58 -0.17 4.01
CA SER A 74 3.43 1.30 3.98
C SER A 74 4.62 2.01 4.64
N VAL A 75 5.05 1.55 5.82
CA VAL A 75 6.19 2.11 6.57
C VAL A 75 7.51 1.92 5.83
N ALA A 76 7.75 0.73 5.26
CA ALA A 76 8.97 0.45 4.51
C ALA A 76 9.09 1.39 3.30
N VAL A 77 8.00 1.57 2.56
CA VAL A 77 7.97 2.45 1.38
C VAL A 77 8.22 3.90 1.78
N ALA A 78 7.58 4.37 2.85
CA ALA A 78 7.79 5.73 3.35
C ALA A 78 9.25 5.98 3.77
N ARG A 79 9.95 4.95 4.29
CA ARG A 79 11.35 5.04 4.69
C ARG A 79 12.31 5.09 3.50
N PHE A 80 12.12 4.23 2.50
CA PHE A 80 13.05 4.12 1.37
C PHE A 80 12.76 5.10 0.23
N ALA A 81 11.51 5.56 0.06
CA ALA A 81 11.17 6.51 -1.01
C ALA A 81 11.80 7.90 -0.82
N ALA A 82 12.37 8.21 0.35
CA ALA A 82 13.02 9.48 0.64
C ALA A 82 14.55 9.46 0.42
N ASP A 83 15.17 8.28 0.31
CA ASP A 83 16.63 8.11 0.33
C ASP A 83 17.29 8.31 -1.05
N ASP A 84 16.51 8.27 -2.14
CA ASP A 84 17.01 8.30 -3.53
C ASP A 84 17.30 9.71 -4.10
N ARG A 85 17.29 10.78 -3.28
CA ARG A 85 17.32 12.17 -3.79
C ARG A 85 18.62 12.95 -3.64
N ASP A 86 19.71 12.38 -3.13
CA ASP A 86 20.96 13.11 -2.92
C ASP A 86 22.22 12.35 -3.38
N TYR A 87 22.43 12.22 -4.70
CA TYR A 87 23.80 12.11 -5.23
C TYR A 87 23.97 12.84 -6.58
N PRO A 88 24.27 14.14 -6.56
CA PRO A 88 24.91 14.78 -7.70
C PRO A 88 26.33 14.21 -7.80
N VAL A 89 26.59 13.34 -8.79
CA VAL A 89 27.96 13.01 -9.17
C VAL A 89 28.52 14.26 -9.85
N GLU A 90 29.17 15.15 -9.10
CA GLU A 90 30.03 16.16 -9.72
C GLU A 90 31.25 15.44 -10.31
N PHE A 91 31.24 15.29 -11.64
CA PHE A 91 32.44 15.00 -12.40
C PHE A 91 33.25 16.30 -12.47
N GLY A 92 34.20 16.47 -11.55
CA GLY A 92 35.27 17.43 -11.72
C GLY A 92 36.14 17.01 -12.92
N PRO A 93 36.56 17.94 -13.79
CA PRO A 93 37.46 17.60 -14.88
C PRO A 93 38.83 17.22 -14.31
N ASP A 94 39.12 15.92 -14.24
CA ASP A 94 40.41 15.37 -13.84
C ASP A 94 41.43 15.35 -15.00
N GLU A 95 41.25 16.16 -16.06
CA GLU A 95 41.98 15.98 -17.33
C GLU A 95 42.53 17.27 -17.97
N GLU A 96 42.94 18.26 -17.17
CA GLU A 96 43.53 19.49 -17.73
C GLU A 96 44.75 20.02 -16.94
N ALA A 97 45.65 19.12 -16.57
CA ALA A 97 46.99 19.49 -16.10
C ALA A 97 48.05 18.50 -16.60
N ASP A 98 48.13 18.35 -17.93
CA ASP A 98 49.36 17.92 -18.61
C ASP A 98 50.06 19.16 -19.18
N PRO A 99 51.13 19.67 -18.54
CA PRO A 99 52.05 20.57 -19.20
C PRO A 99 53.32 19.80 -19.57
N SER A 100 53.34 19.34 -20.82
CA SER A 100 54.52 19.27 -21.68
C SER A 100 55.32 20.56 -21.70
#